data_AF-A0A8J6BFU0-F1
#
_entry.id   AF-A0A8J6BFU0-F1
#
_cell.length_a   1.000
_cell.length_b   1.000
_cell.length_c   1.000
_cell.angle_alpha   90.00
_cell.angle_beta   90.00
_cell.angle_gamma   90.00
#
_symmetry.space_group_name_H-M   'P 1'
#
loop_
_entity.id
_entity.type
_entity.pdbx_description
1 polymer ?
#
loop_
_entity_poly.entity_id
_entity_poly.type
_entity_poly.pdbx_seq_one_letter_code
_entity_poly.pdbx_strand_id
1 'polypeptide(L)'
;MNPILDFPVEQPSCESPQENSIHRVHARNDRGERGVGCSGASRCSARRTPHAAVSVGHHKKRASRCLFTTKQFQRVAVARGVGTSTKAKASNPGLLVSKLKMASAVTVSSVGAQAGLISKPRNHGFTSYSGLKAAASISFESGSSLLGRNASLRASIAQRIVPKAKSGTQISPEASYKVAVLGAAGGIGQPLGLLIKMSPLVSELHLYDIANVKGVAADLSHCNTPAQVLDFTGPSELASCLKGVDVVVIPAGVPRKPGMTRDDLFNINASIVKSLVEAVADNCPEAFIHIISNPVNSTVPIAAEVLKQKGVYNPKKLFGVTTLDVVRANTFVAQKKNLKLIDVDVPVVGGHAGITILPLLSKTRPSVTFTDEETKELTNRIQNAGTEVVEAKAGAGSATLSMAYAAARFVESSLRALAGDPDVYECTFVQSELTELPFFASRVKLGKNGVESIISSDLEGVTEYEAKALEALKPELKASIEKGVEFIHKQQPAAASV
;
A
#
# COMPACT_ATOMS: atom_id res chain seq x y z
N MET A 1 -50.96 -33.20 34.14
CA MET A 1 -51.27 -34.60 33.81
C MET A 1 -49.96 -35.27 33.43
N ASN A 2 -49.42 -36.15 34.28
CA ASN A 2 -48.45 -37.17 33.86
C ASN A 2 -49.22 -38.26 33.11
N PRO A 3 -48.62 -39.00 32.14
CA PRO A 3 -47.66 -40.09 32.43
C PRO A 3 -46.53 -40.22 31.35
N ILE A 4 -45.43 -41.00 31.39
CA ILE A 4 -44.85 -42.05 32.26
C ILE A 4 -43.48 -42.48 31.65
N LEU A 5 -42.47 -42.73 32.52
CA LEU A 5 -41.41 -43.78 32.54
C LEU A 5 -40.46 -43.96 31.32
N ASP A 6 -39.18 -44.36 31.41
CA ASP A 6 -38.30 -44.86 32.49
C ASP A 6 -36.81 -44.81 32.02
N PHE A 7 -35.88 -44.99 32.97
CA PHE A 7 -34.40 -44.90 32.94
C PHE A 7 -33.63 -46.06 32.20
N PRO A 8 -32.33 -46.39 32.47
CA PRO A 8 -31.07 -45.82 31.92
C PRO A 8 -30.06 -46.90 31.41
N VAL A 9 -28.96 -46.56 30.70
CA VAL A 9 -27.67 -47.33 30.72
C VAL A 9 -26.47 -46.40 30.44
N GLU A 10 -25.37 -46.70 31.13
CA GLU A 10 -24.13 -45.97 31.43
C GLU A 10 -23.13 -45.67 30.28
N GLN A 11 -22.22 -44.72 30.60
CA GLN A 11 -20.99 -44.35 29.90
C GLN A 11 -19.84 -45.37 30.10
N PRO A 12 -18.68 -45.15 29.45
CA PRO A 12 -17.58 -44.64 30.27
C PRO A 12 -16.75 -43.51 29.63
N SER A 13 -16.29 -42.62 30.51
CA SER A 13 -15.26 -41.61 30.33
C SER A 13 -13.84 -42.20 30.46
N CYS A 14 -12.86 -41.63 29.75
CA CYS A 14 -11.44 -41.87 29.99
C CYS A 14 -10.74 -40.54 30.28
N GLU A 15 -10.20 -40.42 31.49
CA GLU A 15 -9.29 -39.38 31.95
C GLU A 15 -7.81 -39.81 31.79
N SER A 16 -6.94 -38.81 31.74
CA SER A 16 -5.47 -38.82 31.68
C SER A 16 -4.75 -39.46 32.89
N PRO A 17 -3.49 -39.88 32.76
CA PRO A 17 -2.61 -40.09 33.91
C PRO A 17 -1.62 -38.93 34.14
N GLN A 18 -1.64 -38.38 35.35
CA GLN A 18 -0.50 -37.71 36.00
C GLN A 18 0.22 -38.72 36.90
N GLU A 19 1.54 -38.79 36.79
CA GLU A 19 2.42 -39.46 37.77
C GLU A 19 3.13 -38.41 38.62
N ASN A 20 3.14 -38.64 39.93
CA ASN A 20 3.88 -37.88 40.93
C ASN A 20 4.70 -38.89 41.75
N SER A 21 6.02 -38.70 41.86
CA SER A 21 6.78 -39.23 43.00
C SER A 21 7.88 -38.24 43.41
N ILE A 22 7.94 -38.03 44.71
CA ILE A 22 8.72 -37.04 45.45
C ILE A 22 10.01 -37.69 45.96
N HIS A 23 11.15 -36.99 45.84
CA HIS A 23 12.13 -36.89 46.93
C HIS A 23 12.99 -35.62 46.79
N ARG A 24 12.92 -34.76 47.81
CA ARG A 24 13.81 -33.61 48.08
C ARG A 24 14.75 -33.98 49.23
N VAL A 25 16.04 -33.59 49.16
CA VAL A 25 16.80 -32.97 50.29
C VAL A 25 17.90 -32.03 49.71
N HIS A 26 18.06 -30.87 50.35
CA HIS A 26 19.06 -29.78 50.18
C HIS A 26 20.55 -30.23 50.39
N ALA A 27 21.64 -29.49 50.10
CA ALA A 27 22.01 -28.08 50.33
C ALA A 27 23.32 -27.72 49.57
N ARG A 28 23.43 -26.55 48.91
CA ARG A 28 24.21 -25.31 49.24
C ARG A 28 25.76 -25.34 49.27
N ASN A 29 26.31 -24.31 48.57
CA ASN A 29 27.57 -23.56 48.73
C ASN A 29 28.90 -24.31 48.42
N ASP A 30 29.97 -23.73 47.86
CA ASP A 30 30.46 -22.34 47.84
C ASP A 30 31.68 -22.25 46.87
N ARG A 31 31.96 -21.04 46.34
CA ARG A 31 33.27 -20.49 45.85
C ARG A 31 33.91 -21.16 44.60
N GLY A 32 34.61 -20.49 43.68
CA GLY A 32 35.24 -19.16 43.61
C GLY A 32 36.61 -19.31 42.92
N GLU A 33 37.03 -18.29 42.14
CA GLU A 33 38.35 -18.08 41.49
C GLU A 33 38.55 -18.64 40.07
N ARG A 34 38.62 -17.80 39.02
CA ARG A 34 39.71 -16.92 38.54
C ARG A 34 40.96 -17.67 38.03
N GLY A 35 41.34 -17.42 36.77
CA GLY A 35 42.76 -17.49 36.35
C GLY A 35 43.08 -18.08 34.98
N VAL A 36 42.98 -17.26 33.93
CA VAL A 36 43.99 -17.02 32.86
C VAL A 36 44.96 -18.15 32.47
N GLY A 37 44.96 -18.50 31.17
CA GLY A 37 46.15 -18.30 30.33
C GLY A 37 46.87 -19.51 29.73
N CYS A 38 46.98 -19.45 28.39
CA CYS A 38 48.07 -19.96 27.54
C CYS A 38 48.16 -21.46 27.20
N SER A 39 47.76 -21.78 25.98
CA SER A 39 48.42 -22.76 25.11
C SER A 39 48.46 -22.14 23.71
N GLY A 40 49.53 -22.21 22.92
CA GLY A 40 50.55 -23.24 22.81
C GLY A 40 50.47 -23.79 21.38
N ALA A 41 51.53 -23.56 20.61
CA ALA A 41 51.60 -23.62 19.15
C ALA A 41 51.49 -25.01 18.48
N SER A 42 51.52 -24.97 17.14
CA SER A 42 52.02 -26.01 16.19
C SER A 42 50.94 -26.91 15.58
N ARG A 43 50.55 -26.68 14.31
CA ARG A 43 51.14 -27.13 13.01
C ARG A 43 50.74 -28.55 12.57
N CYS A 44 50.44 -28.60 11.27
CA CYS A 44 50.71 -29.66 10.29
C CYS A 44 49.66 -30.74 9.93
N SER A 45 49.21 -30.59 8.68
CA SER A 45 49.25 -31.55 7.56
C SER A 45 48.14 -32.59 7.36
N ALA A 46 47.29 -32.27 6.37
CA ALA A 46 47.06 -33.00 5.11
C ALA A 46 47.30 -34.53 5.01
N ARG A 47 46.24 -35.25 4.58
CA ARG A 47 46.16 -36.28 3.49
C ARG A 47 44.73 -36.87 3.50
N ARG A 48 43.84 -36.59 2.53
CA ARG A 48 43.57 -37.25 1.23
C ARG A 48 43.39 -38.80 1.23
N THR A 49 42.11 -39.20 1.13
CA THR A 49 41.46 -40.25 0.26
C THR A 49 41.80 -41.74 0.47
N PRO A 50 41.01 -42.76 -0.02
CA PRO A 50 39.85 -42.72 -0.94
C PRO A 50 38.64 -43.67 -0.61
N HIS A 51 37.63 -43.57 -1.48
CA HIS A 51 36.50 -44.44 -1.85
C HIS A 51 36.41 -45.91 -1.37
N ALA A 52 35.17 -46.35 -1.08
CA ALA A 52 34.65 -47.66 -1.51
C ALA A 52 33.13 -47.58 -1.77
N ALA A 53 32.72 -48.08 -2.92
CA ALA A 53 31.34 -48.29 -3.36
C ALA A 53 31.00 -49.79 -3.24
N VAL A 54 29.77 -50.14 -2.88
CA VAL A 54 29.16 -51.46 -3.15
C VAL A 54 27.69 -51.29 -3.51
N SER A 55 27.34 -51.82 -4.68
CA SER A 55 26.02 -52.05 -5.29
C SER A 55 25.46 -53.40 -4.77
N VAL A 56 24.18 -53.80 -4.75
CA VAL A 56 23.16 -53.96 -5.80
C VAL A 56 21.85 -54.40 -5.09
N GLY A 57 20.67 -54.04 -5.61
CA GLY A 57 19.42 -54.75 -5.30
C GLY A 57 18.20 -54.26 -6.09
N HIS A 58 17.86 -54.96 -7.18
CA HIS A 58 16.76 -54.68 -8.10
C HIS A 58 15.35 -54.85 -7.48
N HIS A 59 14.38 -54.00 -7.91
CA HIS A 59 13.05 -54.50 -8.32
C HIS A 59 12.30 -53.53 -9.27
N LYS A 60 11.81 -54.09 -10.38
CA LYS A 60 11.01 -53.50 -11.47
C LYS A 60 9.64 -52.97 -10.97
N LYS A 61 9.13 -51.87 -11.58
CA LYS A 61 7.90 -51.87 -12.41
C LYS A 61 7.47 -50.49 -12.94
N ARG A 62 7.19 -50.49 -14.25
CA ARG A 62 6.17 -49.74 -15.02
C ARG A 62 6.19 -48.21 -15.06
N ALA A 63 6.57 -47.72 -16.24
CA ALA A 63 6.22 -46.41 -16.78
C ALA A 63 4.73 -46.34 -17.17
N SER A 64 4.07 -45.25 -16.78
CA SER A 64 2.80 -44.81 -17.37
C SER A 64 3.00 -43.43 -17.98
N ARG A 65 2.89 -43.38 -19.32
CA ARG A 65 2.67 -42.15 -20.10
C ARG A 65 1.30 -41.61 -19.74
N CYS A 66 1.20 -40.32 -19.40
CA CYS A 66 -0.08 -39.61 -19.37
C CYS A 66 -0.07 -38.55 -20.47
N LEU A 67 -0.98 -38.73 -21.42
CA LEU A 67 -1.27 -37.80 -22.51
C LEU A 67 -2.00 -36.57 -21.95
N PHE A 68 -1.51 -35.38 -22.27
CA PHE A 68 -2.28 -34.14 -22.13
C PHE A 68 -3.30 -34.05 -23.26
N THR A 69 -4.58 -34.24 -22.94
CA THR A 69 -5.69 -33.88 -23.83
C THR A 69 -6.11 -32.44 -23.55
N THR A 70 -6.00 -31.60 -24.57
CA THR A 70 -6.58 -30.25 -24.66
C THR A 70 -8.11 -30.30 -24.53
N LYS A 71 -8.68 -29.67 -23.50
CA LYS A 71 -10.14 -29.41 -23.43
C LYS A 71 -10.46 -28.11 -24.16
N GLN A 72 -11.18 -28.27 -25.28
CA GLN A 72 -11.90 -27.20 -25.97
C GLN A 72 -13.04 -26.66 -25.10
N PHE A 73 -13.16 -25.34 -25.02
CA PHE A 73 -14.37 -24.67 -24.54
C PHE A 73 -15.42 -24.66 -25.65
N GLN A 74 -16.50 -25.41 -25.45
CA GLN A 74 -17.71 -25.33 -26.28
C GLN A 74 -18.67 -24.29 -25.68
N ARG A 75 -19.02 -23.29 -26.51
CA ARG A 75 -20.05 -22.28 -26.24
C ARG A 75 -21.42 -22.96 -26.19
N VAL A 76 -22.18 -22.75 -25.10
CA VAL A 76 -23.61 -23.07 -25.05
C VAL A 76 -24.40 -21.88 -25.58
N ALA A 77 -25.06 -22.09 -26.71
CA ALA A 77 -26.07 -21.20 -27.27
C ALA A 77 -27.41 -21.46 -26.56
N VAL A 78 -28.05 -20.41 -26.05
CA VAL A 78 -29.42 -20.47 -25.52
C VAL A 78 -30.39 -20.17 -26.66
N ALA A 79 -31.09 -21.21 -27.13
CA ALA A 79 -32.21 -21.10 -28.05
C ALA A 79 -33.49 -20.72 -27.26
N ARG A 80 -34.18 -19.66 -27.68
CA ARG A 80 -35.52 -19.30 -27.18
C ARG A 80 -36.57 -20.01 -28.03
N GLY A 81 -37.31 -20.94 -27.40
CA GLY A 81 -38.51 -21.57 -27.95
C GLY A 81 -39.76 -20.74 -27.66
N VAL A 82 -40.59 -20.61 -28.69
CA VAL A 82 -41.93 -20.00 -28.70
C VAL A 82 -42.95 -21.01 -28.18
N GLY A 83 -43.91 -20.56 -27.36
CA GLY A 83 -45.05 -21.37 -26.91
C GLY A 83 -46.18 -20.49 -26.39
N THR A 84 -47.30 -20.54 -27.12
CA THR A 84 -48.55 -19.77 -27.00
C THR A 84 -49.47 -20.23 -25.86
N SER A 85 -50.32 -19.34 -25.30
CA SER A 85 -51.81 -19.46 -25.30
C SER A 85 -52.54 -18.59 -24.24
N THR A 86 -53.35 -17.64 -24.75
CA THR A 86 -54.76 -17.28 -24.39
C THR A 86 -55.24 -16.87 -22.98
N LYS A 87 -55.77 -15.63 -22.86
CA LYS A 87 -57.18 -15.19 -22.55
C LYS A 87 -57.17 -13.74 -22.00
N ALA A 88 -57.67 -12.71 -22.73
CA ALA A 88 -58.99 -12.05 -22.63
C ALA A 88 -59.28 -11.38 -21.26
N LYS A 89 -59.74 -10.12 -21.08
CA LYS A 89 -60.54 -9.18 -21.90
C LYS A 89 -60.62 -7.78 -21.21
N ALA A 90 -60.75 -6.71 -22.03
CA ALA A 90 -61.40 -5.38 -21.81
C ALA A 90 -60.87 -4.42 -20.69
N SER A 91 -60.78 -3.09 -20.82
CA SER A 91 -61.43 -2.08 -21.68
C SER A 91 -60.63 -0.76 -21.75
N ASN A 92 -60.70 -0.07 -22.91
CA ASN A 92 -60.17 1.27 -23.29
C ASN A 92 -61.19 2.40 -22.95
N PRO A 93 -61.07 3.71 -23.33
CA PRO A 93 -60.02 4.49 -24.06
C PRO A 93 -59.67 5.85 -23.36
N GLY A 94 -58.87 6.82 -23.82
CA GLY A 94 -58.10 7.15 -25.03
C GLY A 94 -57.07 8.25 -24.65
N LEU A 95 -56.04 8.59 -25.44
CA LEU A 95 -56.10 9.59 -26.51
C LEU A 95 -54.77 9.61 -27.32
N LEU A 96 -54.92 9.82 -28.63
CA LEU A 96 -53.97 10.14 -29.74
C LEU A 96 -52.85 11.16 -29.38
N VAL A 97 -51.72 11.40 -30.06
CA VAL A 97 -51.04 11.08 -31.35
C VAL A 97 -49.62 11.68 -31.22
N SER A 98 -48.50 11.08 -31.63
CA SER A 98 -47.90 11.23 -32.98
C SER A 98 -46.51 10.55 -32.99
N LYS A 99 -46.23 9.87 -34.12
CA LYS A 99 -44.93 9.30 -34.49
C LYS A 99 -44.03 10.38 -35.10
N LEU A 100 -42.72 10.28 -34.89
CA LEU A 100 -41.74 10.38 -35.98
C LEU A 100 -40.42 9.69 -35.60
N LYS A 101 -40.05 8.67 -36.38
CA LYS A 101 -38.70 8.08 -36.45
C LYS A 101 -37.94 8.78 -37.58
N MET A 102 -36.67 9.07 -37.37
CA MET A 102 -35.70 9.26 -38.45
C MET A 102 -34.44 8.48 -38.11
N ALA A 103 -34.12 7.53 -38.98
CA ALA A 103 -32.84 6.84 -39.04
C ALA A 103 -31.88 7.68 -39.90
N SER A 104 -30.58 7.60 -39.64
CA SER A 104 -29.56 8.03 -40.60
C SER A 104 -28.56 6.91 -40.81
N ALA A 105 -28.40 6.59 -42.09
CA ALA A 105 -27.56 5.56 -42.64
C ALA A 105 -26.11 6.04 -42.78
N VAL A 106 -25.19 5.09 -42.59
CA VAL A 106 -23.77 5.20 -42.89
C VAL A 106 -23.59 5.03 -44.40
N THR A 107 -22.84 5.93 -45.03
CA THR A 107 -22.37 5.77 -46.41
C THR A 107 -20.85 5.74 -46.42
N VAL A 108 -20.30 4.63 -46.88
CA VAL A 108 -18.87 4.45 -47.18
C VAL A 108 -18.65 4.88 -48.63
N SER A 109 -17.61 5.66 -48.90
CA SER A 109 -17.13 5.87 -50.26
C SER A 109 -15.60 5.83 -50.27
N SER A 110 -15.09 4.85 -51.01
CA SER A 110 -13.70 4.63 -51.38
C SER A 110 -13.33 5.49 -52.59
N VAL A 111 -12.19 6.19 -52.55
CA VAL A 111 -11.48 6.59 -53.78
C VAL A 111 -9.98 6.40 -53.57
N GLY A 112 -9.35 5.75 -54.54
CA GLY A 112 -7.96 5.31 -54.53
C GLY A 112 -6.92 6.37 -54.84
N ALA A 113 -5.68 5.90 -54.77
CA ALA A 113 -4.43 6.63 -54.78
C ALA A 113 -4.07 7.32 -56.10
N GLN A 114 -3.31 8.41 -56.00
CA GLN A 114 -2.29 8.79 -56.98
C GLN A 114 -1.08 9.41 -56.26
N ALA A 115 0.11 8.96 -56.67
CA ALA A 115 1.41 9.28 -56.11
C ALA A 115 2.03 10.53 -56.76
N GLY A 116 2.87 11.27 -56.02
CA GLY A 116 3.64 12.40 -56.55
C GLY A 116 4.52 13.14 -55.54
N LEU A 117 5.68 12.55 -55.23
CA LEU A 117 7.02 13.15 -55.01
C LEU A 117 7.31 14.21 -53.92
N ILE A 118 8.16 13.76 -52.98
CA ILE A 118 9.36 14.40 -52.38
C ILE A 118 9.18 15.56 -51.39
N SER A 119 9.33 15.25 -50.09
CA SER A 119 10.25 15.96 -49.17
C SER A 119 10.70 15.04 -48.02
N LYS A 120 11.97 15.20 -47.60
CA LYS A 120 12.77 14.29 -46.73
C LYS A 120 12.21 14.10 -45.30
N PRO A 121 12.36 12.92 -44.67
CA PRO A 121 12.02 12.74 -43.26
C PRO A 121 13.19 13.12 -42.34
N ARG A 122 12.91 13.89 -41.28
CA ARG A 122 13.81 14.07 -40.14
C ARG A 122 13.66 12.87 -39.19
N ASN A 123 14.76 12.15 -39.00
CA ASN A 123 14.96 11.16 -37.95
C ASN A 123 14.80 11.82 -36.57
N HIS A 124 13.90 11.31 -35.74
CA HIS A 124 14.12 11.28 -34.29
C HIS A 124 13.85 9.87 -33.81
N GLY A 125 14.94 9.19 -33.48
CA GLY A 125 14.96 7.85 -32.91
C GLY A 125 14.40 7.84 -31.50
N PHE A 126 13.81 6.69 -31.18
CA PHE A 126 13.40 6.26 -29.86
C PHE A 126 14.49 6.51 -28.82
N THR A 127 14.11 7.13 -27.70
CA THR A 127 14.83 7.02 -26.43
C THR A 127 13.87 6.56 -25.34
N SER A 128 14.23 5.39 -24.81
CA SER A 128 13.72 4.70 -23.64
C SER A 128 13.34 5.63 -22.48
N TYR A 129 12.14 5.46 -21.94
CA TYR A 129 11.70 6.07 -20.70
C TYR A 129 12.29 5.28 -19.52
N SER A 130 13.25 5.89 -18.82
CA SER A 130 13.68 5.47 -17.48
C SER A 130 13.28 6.58 -16.52
N GLY A 131 12.16 6.37 -15.83
CA GLY A 131 11.70 7.26 -14.77
C GLY A 131 12.51 6.99 -13.51
N LEU A 132 13.40 7.93 -13.16
CA LEU A 132 13.92 8.26 -11.82
C LEU A 132 14.84 9.47 -12.03
N LYS A 133 14.60 10.56 -11.30
CA LYS A 133 15.33 11.83 -11.44
C LYS A 133 16.84 11.60 -11.38
N ALA A 134 17.57 11.99 -12.43
CA ALA A 134 19.01 12.19 -12.36
C ALA A 134 19.30 13.67 -12.04
N ALA A 135 20.10 13.88 -11.01
CA ALA A 135 20.56 15.18 -10.55
C ALA A 135 21.49 15.86 -11.58
N ALA A 136 21.42 17.19 -11.60
CA ALA A 136 22.38 18.15 -12.15
C ALA A 136 22.96 17.86 -13.55
N SER A 137 22.37 18.48 -14.58
CA SER A 137 23.01 18.67 -15.87
C SER A 137 24.14 19.72 -15.77
N ILE A 138 25.37 19.32 -16.09
CA ILE A 138 26.45 20.24 -16.47
C ILE A 138 26.73 19.99 -17.94
N SER A 139 26.36 20.95 -18.78
CA SER A 139 26.67 20.96 -20.21
C SER A 139 28.15 21.30 -20.40
N PHE A 140 28.90 20.48 -21.12
CA PHE A 140 30.24 20.82 -21.60
C PHE A 140 30.21 20.81 -23.13
N GLU A 141 30.21 22.00 -23.74
CA GLU A 141 30.44 22.16 -25.17
C GLU A 141 31.93 21.94 -25.46
N SER A 142 32.23 20.93 -26.28
CA SER A 142 33.56 20.74 -26.85
C SER A 142 33.50 21.09 -28.33
N GLY A 143 33.91 22.32 -28.65
CA GLY A 143 34.19 22.75 -30.02
C GLY A 143 35.64 22.41 -30.37
N SER A 144 35.84 21.43 -31.25
CA SER A 144 37.14 21.11 -31.81
C SER A 144 37.42 22.04 -33.00
N SER A 145 38.56 22.74 -32.99
CA SER A 145 39.14 23.26 -34.23
C SER A 145 40.64 22.95 -34.29
N LEU A 146 41.03 22.42 -35.45
CA LEU A 146 42.35 22.01 -35.88
C LEU A 146 43.07 23.20 -36.54
N LEU A 147 44.34 23.44 -36.20
CA LEU A 147 45.49 23.77 -37.08
C LEU A 147 46.57 24.57 -36.33
N GLY A 148 47.85 24.18 -36.47
CA GLY A 148 48.99 25.09 -36.31
C GLY A 148 50.19 24.55 -35.54
N ARG A 149 51.32 24.42 -36.23
CA ARG A 149 52.63 23.87 -35.83
C ARG A 149 53.41 24.71 -34.78
N ASN A 150 54.24 23.98 -34.01
CA ASN A 150 55.58 24.28 -33.44
C ASN A 150 55.85 25.60 -32.68
N ALA A 151 56.16 25.51 -31.38
CA ALA A 151 57.48 25.89 -30.79
C ALA A 151 57.46 25.99 -29.24
N SER A 152 58.39 25.28 -28.61
CA SER A 152 59.27 25.68 -27.48
C SER A 152 58.75 26.53 -26.30
N LEU A 153 58.76 25.90 -25.11
CA LEU A 153 59.18 26.41 -23.79
C LEU A 153 58.65 27.77 -23.29
N ARG A 154 57.77 27.70 -22.27
CA ARG A 154 58.01 28.37 -20.98
C ARG A 154 57.09 27.81 -19.90
N ALA A 155 57.71 27.32 -18.83
CA ALA A 155 57.05 26.94 -17.60
C ALA A 155 56.31 28.15 -17.00
N SER A 156 55.03 27.97 -16.70
CA SER A 156 54.26 28.86 -15.84
C SER A 156 53.55 27.99 -14.82
N ILE A 157 53.97 28.13 -13.56
CA ILE A 157 53.38 27.47 -12.40
C ILE A 157 51.95 27.99 -12.26
N ALA A 158 50.98 27.23 -12.75
CA ALA A 158 49.57 27.43 -12.42
C ALA A 158 49.30 26.70 -11.11
N GLN A 159 49.06 27.44 -10.04
CA GLN A 159 48.57 26.89 -8.78
C GLN A 159 47.26 26.14 -9.07
N ARG A 160 47.31 24.82 -8.85
CA ARG A 160 46.15 23.94 -8.93
C ARG A 160 45.23 24.29 -7.77
N ILE A 161 44.23 25.12 -8.03
CA ILE A 161 43.10 25.32 -7.11
C ILE A 161 42.37 23.98 -7.05
N VAL A 162 42.64 23.21 -5.99
CA VAL A 162 41.84 22.03 -5.65
C VAL A 162 40.49 22.57 -5.17
N PRO A 163 39.37 22.29 -5.87
CA PRO A 163 38.07 22.65 -5.32
C PRO A 163 37.87 21.87 -4.03
N LYS A 164 37.75 22.60 -2.92
CA LYS A 164 37.43 22.07 -1.60
C LYS A 164 36.07 21.38 -1.74
N ALA A 165 36.06 20.05 -1.75
CA ALA A 165 34.86 19.25 -1.80
C ALA A 165 33.92 19.71 -0.67
N LYS A 166 32.73 20.21 -1.05
CA LYS A 166 31.65 20.38 -0.08
C LYS A 166 31.31 18.98 0.40
N SER A 167 31.50 18.77 1.70
CA SER A 167 31.06 17.61 2.47
C SER A 167 29.53 17.55 2.44
N GLY A 168 28.96 17.18 1.29
CA GLY A 168 27.63 16.63 1.21
C GLY A 168 27.78 15.14 1.48
N THR A 169 27.21 14.65 2.57
CA THR A 169 27.08 13.22 2.84
C THR A 169 26.35 12.61 1.65
N GLN A 170 27.08 11.97 0.74
CA GLN A 170 26.48 11.16 -0.32
C GLN A 170 25.88 9.95 0.38
N ILE A 171 24.57 9.98 0.63
CA ILE A 171 23.83 8.81 1.08
C ILE A 171 23.87 7.84 -0.09
N SER A 172 24.79 6.87 -0.08
CA SER A 172 24.65 5.69 -0.92
C SER A 172 23.48 4.89 -0.34
N PRO A 173 22.35 4.73 -1.05
CA PRO A 173 21.24 3.95 -0.52
C PRO A 173 21.66 2.48 -0.52
N GLU A 174 22.16 1.99 0.61
CA GLU A 174 22.17 0.57 0.89
C GLU A 174 20.74 0.17 1.20
N ALA A 175 20.26 -0.88 0.54
CA ALA A 175 18.98 -1.49 0.87
C ALA A 175 19.00 -1.92 2.33
N SER A 176 18.30 -1.19 3.19
CA SER A 176 18.49 -1.29 4.65
C SER A 176 17.19 -1.59 5.39
N TYR A 177 16.03 -1.29 4.80
CA TYR A 177 14.76 -1.30 5.52
C TYR A 177 13.89 -2.49 5.16
N LYS A 178 13.21 -3.01 6.18
CA LYS A 178 12.25 -4.11 6.06
C LYS A 178 10.83 -3.56 6.00
N VAL A 179 10.08 -3.96 4.99
CA VAL A 179 8.69 -3.53 4.79
C VAL A 179 7.77 -4.73 4.78
N ALA A 180 6.70 -4.69 5.59
CA ALA A 180 5.64 -5.70 5.57
C ALA A 180 4.36 -5.18 4.92
N VAL A 181 3.77 -5.96 4.03
CA VAL A 181 2.46 -5.70 3.43
C VAL A 181 1.46 -6.73 3.95
N LEU A 182 0.52 -6.29 4.80
CA LEU A 182 -0.54 -7.14 5.37
C LEU A 182 -1.80 -7.04 4.50
N GLY A 183 -2.14 -8.12 3.80
CA GLY A 183 -3.13 -8.14 2.72
C GLY A 183 -2.50 -8.11 1.32
N ALA A 184 -1.31 -8.70 1.18
CA ALA A 184 -0.47 -8.66 0.00
C ALA A 184 -1.08 -9.37 -1.23
N ALA A 185 -1.97 -10.35 -1.05
CA ALA A 185 -2.61 -11.04 -2.17
C ALA A 185 -3.86 -10.29 -2.70
N GLY A 186 -4.30 -9.23 -2.02
CA GLY A 186 -5.44 -8.41 -2.41
C GLY A 186 -5.18 -7.53 -3.64
N GLY A 187 -6.26 -6.92 -4.16
CA GLY A 187 -6.21 -6.09 -5.37
C GLY A 187 -5.33 -4.83 -5.27
N ILE A 188 -5.14 -4.29 -4.05
CA ILE A 188 -4.15 -3.24 -3.78
C ILE A 188 -2.79 -3.86 -3.43
N GLY A 189 -2.78 -4.94 -2.65
CA GLY A 189 -1.57 -5.58 -2.13
C GLY A 189 -0.59 -6.03 -3.21
N GLN A 190 -1.06 -6.67 -4.27
CA GLN A 190 -0.19 -7.17 -5.34
C GLN A 190 0.56 -6.03 -6.08
N PRO A 191 -0.12 -5.02 -6.67
CA PRO A 191 0.59 -3.91 -7.31
C PRO A 191 1.40 -3.07 -6.32
N LEU A 192 0.99 -2.98 -5.04
CA LEU A 192 1.76 -2.31 -4.00
C LEU A 192 3.08 -3.05 -3.72
N GLY A 193 3.02 -4.38 -3.58
CA GLY A 193 4.20 -5.22 -3.40
C GLY A 193 5.19 -5.09 -4.54
N LEU A 194 4.70 -5.01 -5.79
CA LEU A 194 5.54 -4.74 -6.97
C LEU A 194 6.26 -3.39 -6.85
N LEU A 195 5.54 -2.33 -6.50
CA LEU A 195 6.14 -0.99 -6.40
C LEU A 195 7.15 -0.89 -5.25
N ILE A 196 6.88 -1.52 -4.11
CA ILE A 196 7.83 -1.56 -2.98
C ILE A 196 9.07 -2.40 -3.34
N LYS A 197 8.89 -3.54 -4.04
CA LYS A 197 10.00 -4.36 -4.57
C LYS A 197 10.92 -3.57 -5.50
N MET A 198 10.43 -2.53 -6.17
CA MET A 198 11.23 -1.67 -7.03
C MET A 198 12.06 -0.61 -6.29
N SER A 199 11.80 -0.35 -5.00
CA SER A 199 12.54 0.64 -4.23
C SER A 199 13.96 0.14 -3.90
N PRO A 200 15.01 0.97 -4.11
CA PRO A 200 16.38 0.59 -3.75
C PRO A 200 16.64 0.65 -2.23
N LEU A 201 15.73 1.24 -1.44
CA LEU A 201 15.87 1.37 0.02
C LEU A 201 15.43 0.12 0.79
N VAL A 202 14.71 -0.79 0.13
CA VAL A 202 14.12 -1.98 0.76
C VAL A 202 15.07 -3.17 0.68
N SER A 203 15.41 -3.75 1.84
CA SER A 203 16.22 -4.97 1.95
C SER A 203 15.39 -6.24 1.98
N GLU A 204 14.27 -6.23 2.72
CA GLU A 204 13.34 -7.35 2.83
C GLU A 204 11.90 -6.86 2.65
N LEU A 205 11.15 -7.52 1.79
CA LEU A 205 9.72 -7.31 1.56
C LEU A 205 8.96 -8.53 2.08
N HIS A 206 8.30 -8.37 3.22
CA HIS A 206 7.47 -9.38 3.83
C HIS A 206 6.04 -9.27 3.31
N LEU A 207 5.55 -10.32 2.68
CA LEU A 207 4.20 -10.37 2.14
C LEU A 207 3.36 -11.29 3.02
N TYR A 208 2.31 -10.74 3.63
CA TYR A 208 1.37 -11.49 4.44
C TYR A 208 -0.03 -11.48 3.84
N ASP A 209 -0.67 -12.63 3.83
CA ASP A 209 -2.10 -12.75 3.58
C ASP A 209 -2.66 -14.04 4.21
N ILE A 210 -3.97 -14.14 4.31
CA ILE A 210 -4.64 -15.37 4.76
C ILE A 210 -4.56 -16.48 3.71
N ALA A 211 -4.36 -16.14 2.43
CA ALA A 211 -4.27 -17.08 1.32
C ALA A 211 -3.49 -16.50 0.12
N ASN A 212 -3.05 -17.37 -0.79
CA ASN A 212 -2.50 -17.05 -2.11
C ASN A 212 -1.20 -16.22 -2.16
N VAL A 213 -0.61 -15.86 -1.02
CA VAL A 213 0.59 -15.01 -0.96
C VAL A 213 1.86 -15.68 -1.51
N LYS A 214 1.98 -17.01 -1.41
CA LYS A 214 3.09 -17.80 -1.98
C LYS A 214 3.30 -17.56 -3.46
N GLY A 215 2.21 -17.53 -4.23
CA GLY A 215 2.28 -17.25 -5.67
C GLY A 215 2.74 -15.83 -5.96
N VAL A 216 2.25 -14.85 -5.18
CA VAL A 216 2.63 -13.44 -5.30
C VAL A 216 4.11 -13.24 -4.98
N ALA A 217 4.61 -13.87 -3.91
CA ALA A 217 6.02 -13.78 -3.53
C ALA A 217 6.94 -14.44 -4.57
N ALA A 218 6.57 -15.61 -5.09
CA ALA A 218 7.33 -16.26 -6.15
C ALA A 218 7.43 -15.38 -7.40
N ASP A 219 6.32 -14.77 -7.82
CA ASP A 219 6.28 -13.84 -8.97
C ASP A 219 7.21 -12.63 -8.74
N LEU A 220 7.05 -11.94 -7.60
CA LEU A 220 7.86 -10.77 -7.25
C LEU A 220 9.35 -11.09 -7.02
N SER A 221 9.68 -12.31 -6.61
CA SER A 221 11.07 -12.74 -6.39
C SER A 221 11.91 -12.74 -7.68
N HIS A 222 11.26 -12.83 -8.85
CA HIS A 222 11.93 -12.78 -10.14
C HIS A 222 12.32 -11.36 -10.58
N CYS A 223 11.81 -10.32 -9.93
CA CYS A 223 12.21 -8.94 -10.20
C CYS A 223 13.66 -8.70 -9.75
N ASN A 224 14.50 -8.23 -10.66
CA ASN A 224 15.95 -8.04 -10.51
C ASN A 224 16.33 -6.78 -9.69
N THR A 225 15.82 -6.68 -8.48
CA THR A 225 16.03 -5.58 -7.53
C THR A 225 16.56 -6.11 -6.19
N PRO A 226 17.19 -5.30 -5.33
CA PRO A 226 17.90 -5.80 -4.15
C PRO A 226 17.02 -6.45 -3.08
N ALA A 227 15.75 -6.02 -2.94
CA ALA A 227 14.88 -6.52 -1.87
C ALA A 227 14.64 -8.04 -1.96
N GLN A 228 14.91 -8.78 -0.89
CA GLN A 228 14.48 -10.18 -0.76
C GLN A 228 12.97 -10.23 -0.49
N VAL A 229 12.24 -11.10 -1.20
CA VAL A 229 10.80 -11.28 -0.99
C VAL A 229 10.57 -12.52 -0.13
N LEU A 230 9.80 -12.37 0.94
CA LEU A 230 9.42 -13.44 1.86
C LEU A 230 7.89 -13.53 1.96
N ASP A 231 7.35 -14.74 1.98
CA ASP A 231 5.91 -14.98 2.12
C ASP A 231 5.53 -15.52 3.50
N PHE A 232 4.37 -15.09 3.99
CA PHE A 232 3.80 -15.51 5.27
C PHE A 232 2.29 -15.74 5.11
N THR A 233 1.84 -16.98 5.23
CA THR A 233 0.46 -17.39 5.00
C THR A 233 -0.26 -17.73 6.29
N GLY A 234 -1.35 -17.02 6.57
CA GLY A 234 -2.28 -17.34 7.65
C GLY A 234 -1.80 -16.96 9.06
N PRO A 235 -2.69 -17.02 10.06
CA PRO A 235 -2.45 -16.40 11.37
C PRO A 235 -1.20 -16.89 12.12
N SER A 236 -0.79 -18.14 11.92
CA SER A 236 0.41 -18.73 12.56
C SER A 236 1.72 -18.09 12.09
N GLU A 237 1.75 -17.50 10.90
CA GLU A 237 2.95 -16.91 10.32
C GLU A 237 2.99 -15.38 10.46
N LEU A 238 1.90 -14.75 10.91
CA LEU A 238 1.80 -13.29 11.07
C LEU A 238 2.85 -12.72 12.03
N ALA A 239 3.08 -13.36 13.18
CA ALA A 239 4.10 -12.93 14.12
C ALA A 239 5.51 -12.95 13.50
N SER A 240 5.83 -14.00 12.73
CA SER A 240 7.11 -14.12 12.02
C SER A 240 7.25 -13.07 10.91
N CYS A 241 6.16 -12.75 10.20
CA CYS A 241 6.12 -11.69 9.20
C CYS A 241 6.51 -10.31 9.76
N LEU A 242 6.25 -10.06 11.04
CA LEU A 242 6.41 -8.73 11.63
C LEU A 242 7.77 -8.52 12.29
N LYS A 243 8.60 -9.55 12.41
CA LYS A 243 9.89 -9.46 13.12
C LYS A 243 10.86 -8.51 12.42
N GLY A 244 11.29 -7.48 13.14
CA GLY A 244 12.28 -6.51 12.69
C GLY A 244 11.81 -5.62 11.55
N VAL A 245 10.50 -5.51 11.33
CA VAL A 245 9.92 -4.66 10.28
C VAL A 245 10.02 -3.19 10.69
N ASP A 246 10.47 -2.34 9.76
CA ASP A 246 10.55 -0.89 9.97
C ASP A 246 9.27 -0.17 9.53
N VAL A 247 8.61 -0.66 8.49
CA VAL A 247 7.36 -0.10 7.95
C VAL A 247 6.34 -1.21 7.71
N VAL A 248 5.17 -1.12 8.35
CA VAL A 248 4.03 -2.01 8.15
C VAL A 248 2.95 -1.29 7.35
N VAL A 249 2.51 -1.89 6.25
CA VAL A 249 1.47 -1.35 5.38
C VAL A 249 0.28 -2.28 5.38
N ILE A 250 -0.91 -1.75 5.71
CA ILE A 250 -2.13 -2.54 5.90
C ILE A 250 -3.17 -2.13 4.85
N PRO A 251 -3.09 -2.67 3.61
CA PRO A 251 -4.18 -2.64 2.63
C PRO A 251 -5.25 -3.70 2.87
N ALA A 252 -5.06 -4.63 3.81
CA ALA A 252 -6.01 -5.68 4.13
C ALA A 252 -7.41 -5.14 4.40
N GLY A 253 -8.40 -5.74 3.76
CA GLY A 253 -9.79 -5.35 3.90
C GLY A 253 -10.63 -6.01 2.83
N VAL A 254 -11.92 -6.08 3.10
CA VAL A 254 -12.90 -6.58 2.14
C VAL A 254 -13.39 -5.41 1.30
N PRO A 255 -13.37 -5.50 -0.05
CA PRO A 255 -14.01 -4.50 -0.88
C PRO A 255 -15.53 -4.59 -0.72
N ARG A 256 -16.24 -3.46 -0.88
CA ARG A 256 -17.70 -3.45 -0.85
C ARG A 256 -18.25 -4.41 -1.91
N LYS A 257 -19.09 -5.37 -1.50
CA LYS A 257 -19.82 -6.28 -2.39
C LYS A 257 -21.28 -5.86 -2.52
N PRO A 258 -21.95 -6.16 -3.66
CA PRO A 258 -23.39 -6.00 -3.77
C PRO A 258 -24.13 -6.67 -2.61
N GLY A 259 -25.10 -5.98 -2.01
CA GLY A 259 -25.88 -6.46 -0.86
C GLY A 259 -25.27 -6.22 0.52
N MET A 260 -24.03 -5.73 0.63
CA MET A 260 -23.39 -5.40 1.90
C MET A 260 -23.75 -3.97 2.35
N THR A 261 -24.17 -3.81 3.61
CA THR A 261 -24.43 -2.48 4.18
C THR A 261 -23.11 -1.73 4.47
N ARG A 262 -23.19 -0.41 4.70
CA ARG A 262 -22.01 0.37 5.12
C ARG A 262 -21.47 -0.09 6.48
N ASP A 263 -22.36 -0.53 7.37
CA ASP A 263 -21.99 -0.98 8.71
C ASP A 263 -21.39 -2.38 8.70
N ASP A 264 -21.87 -3.30 7.85
CA ASP A 264 -21.24 -4.62 7.69
C ASP A 264 -19.79 -4.49 7.23
N LEU A 265 -19.56 -3.64 6.22
CA LEU A 265 -18.24 -3.37 5.69
C LEU A 265 -17.31 -2.78 6.76
N PHE A 266 -17.84 -1.84 7.54
CA PHE A 266 -17.12 -1.26 8.67
C PHE A 266 -16.74 -2.34 9.70
N ASN A 267 -17.69 -3.15 10.19
CA ASN A 267 -17.43 -4.14 11.22
C ASN A 267 -16.40 -5.19 10.79
N ILE A 268 -16.47 -5.65 9.54
CA ILE A 268 -15.51 -6.60 8.97
C ILE A 268 -14.11 -5.99 8.94
N ASN A 269 -13.95 -4.80 8.35
CA ASN A 269 -12.65 -4.16 8.22
C ASN A 269 -12.11 -3.70 9.58
N ALA A 270 -12.96 -3.27 10.50
CA ALA A 270 -12.59 -2.93 11.87
C ALA A 270 -12.00 -4.14 12.61
N SER A 271 -12.59 -5.33 12.44
CA SER A 271 -12.09 -6.58 13.03
C SER A 271 -10.75 -6.99 12.43
N ILE A 272 -10.60 -6.85 11.10
CA ILE A 272 -9.35 -7.11 10.40
C ILE A 272 -8.25 -6.17 10.91
N VAL A 273 -8.50 -4.86 10.92
CA VAL A 273 -7.51 -3.87 11.38
C VAL A 273 -7.13 -4.09 12.84
N LYS A 274 -8.11 -4.36 13.72
CA LYS A 274 -7.84 -4.68 15.13
C LYS A 274 -6.85 -5.85 15.24
N SER A 275 -7.16 -7.00 14.63
CA SER A 275 -6.32 -8.20 14.74
C SER A 275 -4.90 -8.01 14.18
N LEU A 276 -4.76 -7.31 13.06
CA LEU A 276 -3.46 -7.03 12.47
C LEU A 276 -2.65 -6.05 13.31
N VAL A 277 -3.29 -5.00 13.86
CA VAL A 277 -2.61 -4.01 14.71
C VAL A 277 -2.24 -4.60 16.08
N GLU A 278 -3.04 -5.51 16.63
CA GLU A 278 -2.65 -6.29 17.83
C GLU A 278 -1.35 -7.06 17.58
N ALA A 279 -1.23 -7.73 16.43
CA ALA A 279 -0.01 -8.43 16.07
C ALA A 279 1.18 -7.48 15.86
N VAL A 280 0.96 -6.30 15.25
CA VAL A 280 1.99 -5.26 15.11
C VAL A 280 2.47 -4.79 16.47
N ALA A 281 1.55 -4.50 17.39
CA ALA A 281 1.85 -4.08 18.76
C ALA A 281 2.74 -5.11 19.49
N ASP A 282 2.46 -6.40 19.31
CA ASP A 282 3.17 -7.48 19.99
C ASP A 282 4.55 -7.80 19.38
N ASN A 283 4.78 -7.50 18.09
CA ASN A 283 5.96 -8.00 17.35
C ASN A 283 6.89 -6.91 16.80
N CYS A 284 6.37 -5.71 16.50
CA CYS A 284 7.15 -4.58 15.95
C CYS A 284 6.55 -3.22 16.35
N PRO A 285 6.41 -2.92 17.66
CA PRO A 285 5.74 -1.71 18.14
C PRO A 285 6.41 -0.40 17.68
N GLU A 286 7.69 -0.46 17.30
CA GLU A 286 8.45 0.70 16.84
C GLU A 286 8.33 0.98 15.33
N ALA A 287 7.65 0.12 14.57
CA ALA A 287 7.46 0.29 13.13
C ALA A 287 6.57 1.49 12.79
N PHE A 288 6.74 2.05 11.60
CA PHE A 288 5.75 2.99 11.04
C PHE A 288 4.56 2.20 10.52
N ILE A 289 3.35 2.52 10.99
CA ILE A 289 2.12 1.78 10.70
C ILE A 289 1.29 2.59 9.72
N HIS A 290 1.15 2.10 8.50
CA HIS A 290 0.37 2.71 7.42
C HIS A 290 -0.97 2.00 7.26
N ILE A 291 -2.06 2.64 7.69
CA ILE A 291 -3.43 2.14 7.53
C ILE A 291 -4.00 2.62 6.20
N ILE A 292 -4.30 1.68 5.31
CA ILE A 292 -5.02 1.91 4.04
C ILE A 292 -6.44 1.33 4.12
N SER A 293 -6.66 0.34 5.00
CA SER A 293 -7.95 -0.29 5.24
C SER A 293 -9.06 0.73 5.46
N ASN A 294 -10.06 0.69 4.58
CA ASN A 294 -11.20 1.61 4.66
C ASN A 294 -12.25 1.13 5.68
N PRO A 295 -12.96 2.05 6.35
CA PRO A 295 -12.84 3.52 6.24
C PRO A 295 -11.71 4.09 7.12
N VAL A 296 -10.75 4.79 6.51
CA VAL A 296 -9.54 5.34 7.20
C VAL A 296 -9.89 6.23 8.39
N ASN A 297 -10.95 7.05 8.25
CA ASN A 297 -11.44 7.95 9.31
C ASN A 297 -11.81 7.22 10.61
N SER A 298 -12.09 5.91 10.57
CA SER A 298 -12.42 5.10 11.73
C SER A 298 -11.38 4.02 12.03
N THR A 299 -10.71 3.45 11.02
CA THR A 299 -9.71 2.39 11.21
C THR A 299 -8.42 2.91 11.84
N VAL A 300 -8.05 4.17 11.62
CA VAL A 300 -6.93 4.80 12.34
C VAL A 300 -7.23 4.99 13.84
N PRO A 301 -8.38 5.55 14.25
CA PRO A 301 -8.80 5.55 15.65
C PRO A 301 -8.85 4.16 16.27
N ILE A 302 -9.34 3.14 15.55
CA ILE A 302 -9.29 1.73 15.99
C ILE A 302 -7.84 1.30 16.27
N ALA A 303 -6.93 1.54 15.33
CA ALA A 303 -5.53 1.17 15.48
C ALA A 303 -4.89 1.89 16.69
N ALA A 304 -5.19 3.18 16.89
CA ALA A 304 -4.71 3.94 18.03
C ALA A 304 -5.21 3.36 19.36
N GLU A 305 -6.50 3.06 19.48
CA GLU A 305 -7.06 2.47 20.71
C GLU A 305 -6.50 1.08 21.00
N VAL A 306 -6.29 0.24 19.97
CA VAL A 306 -5.62 -1.06 20.12
C VAL A 306 -4.20 -0.90 20.65
N LEU A 307 -3.41 0.01 20.06
CA LEU A 307 -2.04 0.27 20.51
C LEU A 307 -2.01 0.85 21.95
N LYS A 308 -3.00 1.67 22.32
CA LYS A 308 -3.15 2.19 23.70
C LYS A 308 -3.45 1.08 24.68
N GLN A 309 -4.38 0.17 24.35
CA GLN A 309 -4.69 -1.01 25.17
C GLN A 309 -3.48 -1.93 25.35
N LYS A 310 -2.62 -2.02 24.33
CA LYS A 310 -1.35 -2.76 24.38
C LYS A 310 -0.21 -1.99 25.06
N GLY A 311 -0.41 -0.72 25.42
CA GLY A 311 0.58 0.11 26.12
C GLY A 311 1.76 0.56 25.26
N VAL A 312 1.66 0.48 23.92
CA VAL A 312 2.76 0.78 22.98
C VAL A 312 2.43 1.89 21.99
N TYR A 313 1.36 2.66 22.26
CA TYR A 313 0.91 3.71 21.36
C TYR A 313 1.91 4.87 21.25
N ASN A 314 2.41 5.08 20.04
CA ASN A 314 3.18 6.27 19.66
C ASN A 314 2.43 7.04 18.55
N PRO A 315 1.84 8.21 18.84
CA PRO A 315 1.06 8.98 17.86
C PRO A 315 1.89 9.45 16.65
N LYS A 316 3.23 9.49 16.77
CA LYS A 316 4.12 9.90 15.67
C LYS A 316 4.30 8.81 14.61
N LYS A 317 3.94 7.55 14.90
CA LYS A 317 4.23 6.39 14.06
C LYS A 317 3.00 5.72 13.45
N LEU A 318 1.80 6.22 13.73
CA LEU A 318 0.55 5.72 13.16
C LEU A 318 0.02 6.69 12.10
N PHE A 319 -0.16 6.19 10.88
CA PHE A 319 -0.50 7.00 9.71
C PHE A 319 -1.71 6.41 8.97
N GLY A 320 -2.75 7.22 8.78
CA GLY A 320 -3.79 6.95 7.80
C GLY A 320 -3.38 7.48 6.43
N VAL A 321 -3.21 6.58 5.46
CA VAL A 321 -2.69 6.94 4.13
C VAL A 321 -3.78 7.66 3.32
N THR A 322 -3.72 8.98 3.25
CA THR A 322 -4.61 9.84 2.45
C THR A 322 -3.97 10.34 1.16
N THR A 323 -2.77 9.85 0.83
CA THR A 323 -1.95 10.27 -0.31
C THR A 323 -2.68 10.17 -1.66
N LEU A 324 -3.66 9.26 -1.79
CA LEU A 324 -4.44 9.14 -3.02
C LEU A 324 -5.27 10.40 -3.31
N ASP A 325 -5.72 11.12 -2.27
CA ASP A 325 -6.49 12.36 -2.45
C ASP A 325 -5.58 13.48 -2.96
N VAL A 326 -4.35 13.57 -2.45
CA VAL A 326 -3.31 14.49 -2.95
C VAL A 326 -2.96 14.17 -4.41
N VAL A 327 -2.75 12.88 -4.73
CA VAL A 327 -2.45 12.43 -6.11
C VAL A 327 -3.58 12.83 -7.08
N ARG A 328 -4.84 12.67 -6.66
CA ARG A 328 -6.01 13.09 -7.44
C ARG A 328 -6.11 14.59 -7.57
N ALA A 329 -5.94 15.33 -6.48
CA ALA A 329 -5.97 16.78 -6.47
C ALA A 329 -4.91 17.37 -7.42
N ASN A 330 -3.66 16.90 -7.33
CA ASN A 330 -2.59 17.32 -8.23
C ASN A 330 -2.92 17.02 -9.69
N THR A 331 -3.48 15.84 -9.97
CA THR A 331 -3.89 15.43 -11.33
C THR A 331 -4.98 16.34 -11.89
N PHE A 332 -6.05 16.56 -11.14
CA PHE A 332 -7.19 17.33 -11.62
C PHE A 332 -6.90 18.82 -11.73
N VAL A 333 -6.13 19.38 -10.79
CA VAL A 333 -5.68 20.77 -10.85
C VAL A 333 -4.74 20.99 -12.03
N ALA A 334 -3.78 20.08 -12.26
CA ALA A 334 -2.89 20.18 -13.41
C ALA A 334 -3.66 20.16 -14.74
N GLN A 335 -4.67 19.28 -14.86
CA GLN A 335 -5.53 19.22 -16.04
C GLN A 335 -6.37 20.49 -16.22
N LYS A 336 -7.02 20.99 -15.15
CA LYS A 336 -7.90 22.17 -15.21
C LYS A 336 -7.13 23.45 -15.53
N LYS A 337 -5.93 23.60 -14.98
CA LYS A 337 -5.08 24.80 -15.13
C LYS A 337 -3.98 24.66 -16.17
N ASN A 338 -3.95 23.54 -16.91
CA ASN A 338 -2.93 23.24 -17.93
C ASN A 338 -1.50 23.40 -17.38
N LEU A 339 -1.26 22.90 -16.17
CA LEU A 339 0.03 22.92 -15.51
C LEU A 339 0.80 21.63 -15.77
N LYS A 340 2.12 21.69 -15.62
CA LYS A 340 2.95 20.48 -15.62
C LYS A 340 2.69 19.70 -14.33
N LEU A 341 2.15 18.48 -14.45
CA LEU A 341 1.73 17.65 -13.32
C LEU A 341 2.82 17.46 -12.25
N ILE A 342 4.08 17.33 -12.67
CA ILE A 342 5.21 17.10 -11.76
C ILE A 342 5.51 18.29 -10.84
N ASP A 343 5.05 19.49 -11.21
CA ASP A 343 5.26 20.73 -10.45
C ASP A 343 4.07 21.05 -9.53
N VAL A 344 2.95 20.32 -9.66
CA VAL A 344 1.72 20.59 -8.89
C VAL A 344 1.75 19.90 -7.54
N ASP A 345 1.51 20.69 -6.48
CA ASP A 345 1.32 20.24 -5.10
C ASP A 345 0.11 20.96 -4.49
N VAL A 346 -0.94 20.20 -4.18
CA VAL A 346 -2.17 20.67 -3.54
C VAL A 346 -2.26 19.97 -2.18
N PRO A 347 -2.16 20.71 -1.05
CA PRO A 347 -2.43 20.12 0.26
C PRO A 347 -3.88 19.65 0.35
N VAL A 348 -4.10 18.45 0.85
CA VAL A 348 -5.45 17.92 1.14
C VAL A 348 -5.53 17.58 2.62
N VAL A 349 -6.52 18.15 3.30
CA VAL A 349 -6.69 18.09 4.76
C VAL A 349 -8.05 17.50 5.13
N GLY A 350 -8.29 17.25 6.42
CA GLY A 350 -9.56 16.71 6.94
C GLY A 350 -9.53 15.21 7.20
N GLY A 351 -10.16 14.43 6.33
CA GLY A 351 -10.26 12.98 6.37
C GLY A 351 -10.19 12.36 4.97
N HIS A 352 -10.68 11.12 4.82
CA HIS A 352 -10.58 10.30 3.61
C HIS A 352 -11.94 9.79 3.11
N ALA A 353 -13.03 10.51 3.37
CA ALA A 353 -14.37 10.10 2.94
C ALA A 353 -15.28 11.30 2.62
N GLY A 354 -15.83 11.36 1.42
CA GLY A 354 -16.84 12.36 1.04
C GLY A 354 -16.37 13.79 1.34
N ILE A 355 -17.21 14.56 2.04
CA ILE A 355 -16.91 15.97 2.35
C ILE A 355 -15.72 16.13 3.29
N THR A 356 -15.30 15.07 3.99
CA THR A 356 -14.13 15.13 4.86
C THR A 356 -12.83 15.32 4.09
N ILE A 357 -12.81 15.06 2.79
CA ILE A 357 -11.66 15.34 1.92
C ILE A 357 -11.71 16.82 1.54
N LEU A 358 -10.81 17.64 2.09
CA LEU A 358 -10.75 19.08 1.81
C LEU A 358 -9.45 19.45 1.08
N PRO A 359 -9.49 19.60 -0.27
CA PRO A 359 -8.35 20.14 -1.01
C PRO A 359 -8.23 21.66 -0.78
N LEU A 360 -7.07 22.09 -0.30
CA LEU A 360 -6.75 23.51 -0.10
C LEU A 360 -6.26 24.11 -1.42
N LEU A 361 -7.19 24.36 -2.35
CA LEU A 361 -6.89 24.90 -3.68
C LEU A 361 -6.21 26.26 -3.61
N SER A 362 -6.51 27.08 -2.60
CA SER A 362 -5.84 28.38 -2.36
C SER A 362 -4.36 28.24 -2.02
N LYS A 363 -3.93 27.04 -1.59
CA LYS A 363 -2.54 26.71 -1.22
C LYS A 363 -1.81 25.91 -2.30
N THR A 364 -2.41 25.78 -3.49
CA THR A 364 -1.78 25.10 -4.63
C THR A 364 -0.42 25.72 -4.96
N ARG A 365 0.57 24.85 -5.21
CA ARG A 365 1.86 25.22 -5.77
C ARG A 365 2.02 24.56 -7.14
N PRO A 366 2.47 25.27 -8.20
CA PRO A 366 2.67 26.72 -8.26
C PRO A 366 1.36 27.47 -8.01
N SER A 367 1.46 28.72 -7.53
CA SER A 367 0.27 29.52 -7.22
C SER A 367 -0.54 29.80 -8.49
N VAL A 368 -1.84 29.50 -8.43
CA VAL A 368 -2.81 29.72 -9.50
C VAL A 368 -4.13 30.19 -8.90
N THR A 369 -4.85 31.02 -9.64
CA THR A 369 -6.16 31.54 -9.24
C THR A 369 -7.27 30.63 -9.74
N PHE A 370 -8.27 30.39 -8.89
CA PHE A 370 -9.49 29.65 -9.24
C PHE A 370 -10.69 30.57 -9.11
N THR A 371 -11.66 30.44 -10.02
CA THR A 371 -12.99 31.02 -9.81
C THR A 371 -13.76 30.21 -8.77
N ASP A 372 -14.85 30.77 -8.24
CA ASP A 372 -15.71 30.07 -7.28
C ASP A 372 -16.31 28.79 -7.89
N GLU A 373 -16.65 28.82 -9.17
CA GLU A 373 -17.18 27.67 -9.91
C GLU A 373 -16.12 26.58 -10.04
N GLU A 374 -14.90 26.94 -10.44
CA GLU A 374 -13.79 25.99 -10.56
C GLU A 374 -13.44 25.37 -9.20
N THR A 375 -13.46 26.17 -8.14
CA THR A 375 -13.19 25.74 -6.77
C THR A 375 -14.22 24.68 -6.34
N LYS A 376 -15.51 24.95 -6.56
CA LYS A 376 -16.60 24.02 -6.22
C LYS A 376 -16.55 22.74 -7.05
N GLU A 377 -16.33 22.86 -8.36
CA GLU A 377 -16.26 21.73 -9.30
C GLU A 377 -15.08 20.81 -8.96
N LEU A 378 -13.88 21.37 -8.77
CA LEU A 378 -12.69 20.61 -8.42
C LEU A 378 -12.82 19.95 -7.06
N THR A 379 -13.31 20.68 -6.05
CA THR A 379 -13.53 20.13 -4.71
C THR A 379 -14.50 18.94 -4.76
N ASN A 380 -15.64 19.10 -5.44
CA ASN A 380 -16.62 18.02 -5.59
C ASN A 380 -16.04 16.80 -6.31
N ARG A 381 -15.29 17.02 -7.40
CA ARG A 381 -14.65 15.92 -8.15
C ARG A 381 -13.61 15.20 -7.30
N ILE A 382 -12.78 15.92 -6.54
CA ILE A 382 -11.77 15.33 -5.65
C ILE A 382 -12.45 14.46 -4.57
N GLN A 383 -13.50 14.97 -3.92
CA GLN A 383 -14.27 14.25 -2.91
C GLN A 383 -14.94 12.97 -3.45
N ASN A 384 -15.40 13.00 -4.71
CA ASN A 384 -16.15 11.92 -5.34
C ASN A 384 -15.33 11.01 -6.27
N ALA A 385 -14.03 11.26 -6.44
CA ALA A 385 -13.17 10.49 -7.35
C ALA A 385 -13.08 9.00 -6.99
N GLY A 386 -13.31 8.63 -5.73
CA GLY A 386 -13.46 7.24 -5.32
C GLY A 386 -14.69 6.58 -5.94
N THR A 387 -15.82 7.27 -5.88
CA THR A 387 -17.11 6.84 -6.43
C THR A 387 -17.05 6.74 -7.96
N GLU A 388 -16.43 7.73 -8.63
CA GLU A 388 -16.22 7.72 -10.08
C GLU A 388 -15.53 6.42 -10.56
N VAL A 389 -14.51 5.95 -9.84
CA VAL A 389 -13.80 4.70 -10.17
C VAL A 389 -14.67 3.46 -9.92
N VAL A 390 -15.48 3.46 -8.85
CA VAL A 390 -16.38 2.33 -8.55
C VAL A 390 -17.45 2.21 -9.64
N GLU A 391 -18.00 3.33 -10.09
CA GLU A 391 -18.98 3.40 -11.18
C GLU A 391 -18.36 2.96 -12.51
N ALA A 392 -17.16 3.45 -12.84
CA ALA A 392 -16.43 3.05 -14.04
C ALA A 392 -16.06 1.55 -14.06
N LYS A 393 -15.88 0.95 -12.88
CA LYS A 393 -15.68 -0.50 -12.72
C LYS A 393 -17.00 -1.28 -12.65
N ALA A 394 -18.15 -0.65 -12.89
CA ALA A 394 -19.47 -1.26 -12.80
C ALA A 394 -19.71 -1.98 -11.45
N GLY A 395 -19.18 -1.42 -10.36
CA GLY A 395 -19.27 -2.01 -9.02
C GLY A 395 -18.33 -3.20 -8.76
N ALA A 396 -17.48 -3.60 -9.70
CA ALA A 396 -16.51 -4.70 -9.56
C ALA A 396 -15.26 -4.33 -8.73
N GLY A 397 -15.42 -3.46 -7.73
CA GLY A 397 -14.37 -3.00 -6.83
C GLY A 397 -14.05 -1.51 -6.95
N SER A 398 -13.12 -1.05 -6.12
CA SER A 398 -12.68 0.35 -6.02
C SER A 398 -11.31 0.57 -6.68
N ALA A 399 -10.73 1.76 -6.50
CA ALA A 399 -9.39 2.08 -6.96
C ALA A 399 -8.34 1.12 -6.35
N THR A 400 -7.61 0.41 -7.21
CA THR A 400 -6.58 -0.55 -6.82
C THR A 400 -5.19 -0.06 -7.24
N LEU A 401 -4.99 0.16 -8.54
CA LEU A 401 -3.70 0.56 -9.12
C LEU A 401 -3.24 1.95 -8.65
N SER A 402 -4.12 2.94 -8.71
CA SER A 402 -3.80 4.29 -8.24
C SER A 402 -3.59 4.35 -6.73
N MET A 403 -4.29 3.49 -5.98
CA MET A 403 -4.09 3.36 -4.53
C MET A 403 -2.73 2.72 -4.21
N ALA A 404 -2.35 1.67 -4.93
CA ALA A 404 -1.01 1.07 -4.79
C ALA A 404 0.10 2.09 -5.11
N TYR A 405 -0.06 2.89 -6.16
CA TYR A 405 0.85 4.00 -6.47
C TYR A 405 0.95 5.00 -5.31
N ALA A 406 -0.18 5.48 -4.80
CA ALA A 406 -0.21 6.46 -3.73
C ALA A 406 0.38 5.91 -2.42
N ALA A 407 0.07 4.66 -2.09
CA ALA A 407 0.63 3.98 -0.92
C ALA A 407 2.15 3.76 -1.05
N ALA A 408 2.63 3.34 -2.23
CA ALA A 408 4.05 3.17 -2.49
C ALA A 408 4.81 4.50 -2.38
N ARG A 409 4.22 5.62 -2.87
CA ARG A 409 4.78 6.97 -2.65
C ARG A 409 4.93 7.29 -1.15
N PHE A 410 3.91 7.00 -0.35
CA PHE A 410 3.95 7.27 1.08
C PHE A 410 4.98 6.37 1.80
N VAL A 411 5.09 5.09 1.41
CA VAL A 411 6.15 4.18 1.87
C VAL A 411 7.54 4.74 1.53
N GLU A 412 7.77 5.17 0.29
CA GLU A 412 9.05 5.76 -0.12
C GLU A 412 9.39 7.02 0.70
N SER A 413 8.41 7.89 0.96
CA SER A 413 8.59 9.03 1.86
C SER A 413 8.96 8.60 3.28
N SER A 414 8.31 7.58 3.86
CA SER A 414 8.69 7.00 5.15
C SER A 414 10.10 6.42 5.16
N LEU A 415 10.51 5.71 4.10
CA LEU A 415 11.86 5.15 3.97
C LEU A 415 12.93 6.25 3.88
N ARG A 416 12.68 7.32 3.11
CA ARG A 416 13.58 8.49 3.07
C ARG A 416 13.69 9.17 4.43
N ALA A 417 12.58 9.32 5.15
CA ALA A 417 12.57 9.89 6.48
C ALA A 417 13.39 9.04 7.48
N LEU A 418 13.26 7.71 7.44
CA LEU A 418 14.08 6.78 8.21
C LEU A 418 15.58 6.88 7.84
N ALA A 419 15.90 7.09 6.55
CA ALA A 419 17.25 7.34 6.07
C ALA A 419 17.83 8.68 6.53
N GLY A 420 16.99 9.57 7.11
CA GLY A 420 17.40 10.87 7.61
C GLY A 420 17.38 11.97 6.56
N ASP A 421 16.62 11.81 5.49
CA ASP A 421 16.27 12.93 4.60
C ASP A 421 15.54 14.01 5.43
N PRO A 422 16.09 15.23 5.54
CA PRO A 422 15.51 16.27 6.36
C PRO A 422 14.29 16.95 5.71
N ASP A 423 13.99 16.66 4.44
CA ASP A 423 13.00 17.37 3.62
C ASP A 423 11.91 16.42 3.08
N VAL A 424 11.22 15.73 3.99
CA VAL A 424 10.12 14.81 3.67
C VAL A 424 8.80 15.35 4.20
N TYR A 425 7.88 15.67 3.29
CA TYR A 425 6.55 16.21 3.61
C TYR A 425 5.46 15.44 2.89
N GLU A 426 4.42 15.03 3.62
CA GLU A 426 3.25 14.36 3.05
C GLU A 426 1.97 14.77 3.81
N CYS A 427 0.82 14.71 3.16
CA CYS A 427 -0.47 14.76 3.86
C CYS A 427 -0.86 13.36 4.34
N THR A 428 -1.26 13.25 5.61
CA THR A 428 -1.65 11.97 6.24
C THR A 428 -2.61 12.20 7.38
N PHE A 429 -3.52 11.26 7.62
CA PHE A 429 -4.48 11.27 8.73
C PHE A 429 -3.82 10.74 10.00
N VAL A 430 -3.57 11.62 10.97
CA VAL A 430 -2.79 11.32 12.18
C VAL A 430 -3.47 11.90 13.41
N GLN A 431 -3.02 11.52 14.61
CA GLN A 431 -3.40 12.25 15.81
C GLN A 431 -2.90 13.70 15.69
N SER A 432 -3.78 14.66 15.93
CA SER A 432 -3.53 16.06 15.63
C SER A 432 -4.18 16.99 16.64
N GLU A 433 -3.59 18.16 16.81
CA GLU A 433 -4.07 19.25 17.65
C GLU A 433 -4.49 20.48 16.82
N LEU A 434 -4.51 20.37 15.48
CA LEU A 434 -4.90 21.46 14.58
C LEU A 434 -6.37 21.86 14.70
N THR A 435 -7.21 20.94 15.19
CA THR A 435 -8.64 21.15 15.42
C THR A 435 -9.00 20.55 16.78
N GLU A 436 -10.24 20.72 17.22
CA GLU A 436 -10.79 20.06 18.40
C GLU A 436 -10.92 18.53 18.26
N LEU A 437 -10.76 18.00 17.05
CA LEU A 437 -10.84 16.57 16.78
C LEU A 437 -9.51 15.88 17.08
N PRO A 438 -9.52 14.69 17.69
CA PRO A 438 -8.28 14.01 18.07
C PRO A 438 -7.47 13.48 16.88
N PHE A 439 -8.10 13.33 15.70
CA PHE A 439 -7.44 12.92 14.46
C PHE A 439 -7.82 13.85 13.32
N PHE A 440 -6.84 14.21 12.50
CA PHE A 440 -7.04 15.10 11.37
C PHE A 440 -5.95 14.89 10.31
N ALA A 441 -6.34 14.87 9.04
CA ALA A 441 -5.41 14.82 7.92
C ALA A 441 -4.83 16.20 7.68
N SER A 442 -3.51 16.30 7.66
CA SER A 442 -2.80 17.54 7.37
C SER A 442 -1.42 17.23 6.82
N ARG A 443 -0.75 18.25 6.28
CA ARG A 443 0.65 18.12 5.88
C ARG A 443 1.50 17.97 7.14
N VAL A 444 2.36 16.95 7.14
CA VAL A 444 3.32 16.70 8.21
C VAL A 444 4.73 16.64 7.64
N LYS A 445 5.70 17.00 8.47
CA LYS A 445 7.10 16.70 8.23
C LYS A 445 7.42 15.33 8.84
N LEU A 446 7.96 14.43 8.03
CA LEU A 446 8.43 13.11 8.48
C LEU A 446 9.92 13.14 8.77
N GLY A 447 10.33 12.38 9.78
CA GLY A 447 11.73 12.14 10.11
C GLY A 447 11.93 10.74 10.68
N LYS A 448 13.13 10.48 11.23
CA LYS A 448 13.55 9.15 11.67
C LYS A 448 12.62 8.51 12.71
N ASN A 449 11.93 9.33 13.50
CA ASN A 449 11.05 8.90 14.58
C ASN A 449 9.55 9.08 14.25
N GLY A 450 9.20 9.24 12.97
CA GLY A 450 7.84 9.46 12.50
C GLY A 450 7.54 10.94 12.28
N VAL A 451 6.34 11.40 12.66
CA VAL A 451 5.95 12.82 12.57
C VAL A 451 6.87 13.69 13.44
N GLU A 452 7.64 14.58 12.80
CA GLU A 452 8.45 15.59 13.48
C GLU A 452 7.65 16.85 13.79
N SER A 453 6.84 17.30 12.84
CA SER A 453 5.98 18.48 12.99
C SER A 453 4.75 18.38 12.11
N ILE A 454 3.66 19.00 12.59
CA ILE A 454 2.42 19.19 11.83
C ILE A 454 2.43 20.62 11.29
N ILE A 455 2.16 20.80 10.00
CA ILE A 455 2.28 22.09 9.31
C ILE A 455 0.96 22.85 9.42
N SER A 456 0.82 23.65 10.49
CA SER A 456 -0.38 24.46 10.75
C SER A 456 -0.58 25.59 9.75
N SER A 457 0.50 26.11 9.16
CA SER A 457 0.48 27.24 8.22
C SER A 457 -0.36 27.00 6.97
N ASP A 458 -0.62 25.73 6.60
CA ASP A 458 -1.51 25.40 5.48
C ASP A 458 -2.95 25.83 5.75
N LEU A 459 -3.38 25.89 7.02
CA LEU A 459 -4.73 26.34 7.42
C LEU A 459 -4.84 27.86 7.64
N GLU A 460 -3.71 28.59 7.66
CA GLU A 460 -3.71 30.04 7.83
C GLU A 460 -4.09 30.73 6.52
N GLY A 461 -5.01 31.70 6.56
CA GLY A 461 -5.40 32.47 5.37
C GLY A 461 -6.02 31.61 4.27
N VAL A 462 -6.78 30.58 4.65
CA VAL A 462 -7.68 29.86 3.74
C VAL A 462 -8.84 30.75 3.29
N THR A 463 -9.42 30.44 2.14
CA THR A 463 -10.56 31.18 1.59
C THR A 463 -11.84 30.98 2.41
N GLU A 464 -12.84 31.86 2.24
CA GLU A 464 -14.15 31.69 2.89
C GLU A 464 -14.82 30.35 2.53
N TYR A 465 -14.64 29.89 1.28
CA TYR A 465 -15.14 28.59 0.84
C TYR A 465 -14.49 27.44 1.62
N GLU A 466 -13.15 27.43 1.71
CA GLU A 466 -12.39 26.41 2.43
C GLU A 466 -12.67 26.44 3.94
N ALA A 467 -12.82 27.62 4.54
CA ALA A 467 -13.18 27.76 5.95
C ALA A 467 -14.58 27.18 6.24
N LYS A 468 -15.58 27.48 5.39
CA LYS A 468 -16.92 26.88 5.52
C LYS A 468 -16.90 25.37 5.33
N ALA A 469 -16.12 24.87 4.36
CA ALA A 469 -15.97 23.44 4.13
C ALA A 469 -15.27 22.73 5.31
N LEU A 470 -14.27 23.37 5.92
CA LEU A 470 -13.59 22.89 7.12
C LEU A 470 -14.55 22.77 8.31
N GLU A 471 -15.44 23.74 8.52
CA GLU A 471 -16.45 23.62 9.58
C GLU A 471 -17.50 22.54 9.25
N ALA A 472 -17.89 22.42 7.98
CA ALA A 472 -18.88 21.43 7.54
C ALA A 472 -18.41 19.98 7.67
N LEU A 473 -17.10 19.71 7.51
CA LEU A 473 -16.57 18.34 7.59
C LEU A 473 -16.41 17.82 9.02
N LYS A 474 -16.23 18.71 10.00
CA LYS A 474 -15.89 18.34 11.38
C LYS A 474 -16.91 17.40 12.02
N PRO A 475 -18.24 17.62 11.91
CA PRO A 475 -19.24 16.70 12.48
C PRO A 475 -19.18 15.29 11.88
N GLU A 476 -18.98 15.15 10.56
CA GLU A 476 -18.89 13.84 9.90
C GLU A 476 -17.60 13.11 10.28
N LEU A 477 -16.49 13.85 10.37
CA LEU A 477 -15.22 13.30 10.80
C LEU A 477 -15.26 12.87 12.27
N LYS A 478 -15.86 13.70 13.15
CA LYS A 478 -16.08 13.37 14.56
C LYS A 478 -16.87 12.08 14.72
N ALA A 479 -18.00 11.95 14.04
CA ALA A 479 -18.82 10.73 14.09
C ALA A 479 -18.05 9.49 13.60
N SER A 480 -17.21 9.63 12.57
CA SER A 480 -16.35 8.54 12.08
C SER A 480 -15.28 8.14 13.09
N ILE A 481 -14.68 9.11 13.78
CA ILE A 481 -13.68 8.88 14.83
C ILE A 481 -14.32 8.17 16.01
N GLU A 482 -15.44 8.70 16.53
CA GLU A 482 -16.18 8.15 17.67
C GLU A 482 -16.61 6.70 17.38
N LYS A 483 -17.12 6.43 16.17
CA LYS A 483 -17.48 5.08 15.75
C LYS A 483 -16.30 4.09 15.83
N GLY A 484 -15.10 4.53 15.46
CA GLY A 484 -13.88 3.72 15.57
C GLY A 484 -13.47 3.46 17.01
N VAL A 485 -13.48 4.49 17.84
CA VAL A 485 -13.15 4.39 19.28
C VAL A 485 -14.15 3.48 20.01
N GLU A 486 -15.44 3.70 19.80
CA GLU A 486 -16.50 2.90 20.40
C GLU A 486 -16.43 1.42 20.03
N PHE A 487 -16.02 1.08 18.80
CA PHE A 487 -15.88 -0.30 18.37
C PHE A 487 -14.91 -1.09 19.27
N ILE A 488 -13.83 -0.42 19.71
CA ILE A 488 -12.84 -1.03 20.60
C ILE A 488 -13.31 -1.05 22.06
N HIS A 489 -13.96 0.02 22.54
CA HIS A 489 -14.46 0.07 23.93
C HIS A 489 -15.63 -0.88 24.17
N LYS A 490 -16.52 -1.09 23.19
CA LYS A 490 -17.64 -2.04 23.28
C LYS A 490 -17.21 -3.51 23.39
N GLN A 491 -15.97 -3.82 22.99
CA GLN A 491 -15.43 -5.18 23.05
C GLN A 491 -14.63 -5.46 24.32
N GLN A 492 -14.52 -4.49 25.24
CA GLN A 492 -14.02 -4.78 26.58
C GLN A 492 -15.11 -5.53 27.34
N PRO A 493 -14.86 -6.75 27.87
CA PRO A 493 -15.72 -7.29 28.90
C PRO A 493 -15.73 -6.26 30.03
N ALA A 494 -16.92 -5.92 30.53
CA ALA A 494 -17.07 -5.05 31.69
C ALA A 494 -16.08 -5.54 32.75
N ALA A 495 -15.08 -4.72 33.06
CA ALA A 495 -14.08 -5.06 34.06
C ALA A 495 -14.85 -5.51 35.30
N ALA A 496 -14.68 -6.77 35.68
CA ALA A 496 -15.23 -7.28 36.92
C ALA A 496 -14.68 -6.38 38.03
N SER A 497 -15.55 -5.52 38.54
CA SER A 497 -15.33 -4.74 39.74
C SER A 497 -15.09 -5.74 40.87
N VAL A 498 -13.81 -5.90 41.24
CA VAL A 498 -13.38 -6.55 42.48
C VAL A 498 -12.90 -5.47 43.43
#